data_AF-A0A317DM63-F1
#
_entry.id   AF-A0A317DM63-F1
#
_cell.length_a   1.000
_cell.length_b   1.000
_cell.length_c   1.000
_cell.angle_alpha   90.00
_cell.angle_beta   90.00
_cell.angle_gamma   90.00
#
_symmetry.space_group_name_H-M   'P 1'
#
loop_
_entity.id
_entity.type
_entity.pdbx_description
1 polymer ?
#
loop_
_entity_poly.entity_id
_entity_poly.type
_entity_poly.pdbx_seq_one_letter_code
_entity_poly.pdbx_strand_id
1 'polypeptide(L)'
;AAGLAALLRELAERRPAATITLVGHSYGSLVVSLAAADAPPQVSDVVSLGGVGAGVQHADELPGGRRFWAAEAPTDWIRWVPPARLPGVGYGRRPGDPAFGARPLPTGGVDGHDGYLVPGSATLAAVAAVVLSAGDRAGSAR
;
A
#
# COMPACT_ATOMS: atom_id res chain seq x y z
N ALA A 1 -4.03 8.04 10.13
CA ALA A 1 -2.65 7.50 10.17
C ALA A 1 -2.18 7.21 11.60
N ALA A 2 -2.20 8.18 12.52
CA ALA A 2 -1.69 8.00 13.90
C ALA A 2 -2.29 6.79 14.65
N GLY A 3 -3.61 6.58 14.59
CA GLY A 3 -4.25 5.41 15.22
C GLY A 3 -3.77 4.07 14.64
N LEU A 4 -3.57 3.99 13.33
CA LEU A 4 -3.02 2.79 12.68
C LEU A 4 -1.56 2.56 13.09
N ALA A 5 -0.74 3.62 13.13
CA ALA A 5 0.64 3.50 13.61
C ALA A 5 0.73 3.00 15.06
N ALA A 6 -0.18 3.45 15.94
CA ALA A 6 -0.27 2.94 17.31
C ALA A 6 -0.63 1.45 17.35
N LEU A 7 -1.63 1.03 16.56
CA LEU A 7 -2.01 -0.38 16.44
C LEU A 7 -0.85 -1.25 15.92
N LEU A 8 -0.08 -0.77 14.95
CA LEU A 8 1.05 -1.52 14.40
C LEU A 8 2.16 -1.76 15.43
N ARG A 9 2.45 -0.76 16.28
CA ARG A 9 3.39 -0.93 17.40
C ARG A 9 2.88 -1.96 18.41
N GLU A 10 1.61 -1.88 18.79
CA GLU A 10 0.99 -2.85 19.70
C GLU A 10 1.03 -4.28 19.13
N LEU A 11 0.70 -4.45 17.84
CA LEU A 11 0.78 -5.75 17.17
C LEU A 11 2.22 -6.28 17.14
N ALA A 12 3.21 -5.43 16.85
CA ALA A 12 4.61 -5.80 16.83
C ALA A 12 5.12 -6.25 18.22
N GLU A 13 4.69 -5.60 19.29
CA GLU A 13 5.00 -5.98 20.67
C GLU A 13 4.37 -7.33 21.04
N ARG A 14 3.09 -7.52 20.72
CA ARG A 14 2.35 -8.75 21.05
C ARG A 14 2.73 -9.94 20.17
N ARG A 15 3.16 -9.69 18.93
CA ARG A 15 3.45 -10.69 17.90
C ARG A 15 4.79 -10.39 17.22
N PRO A 16 5.93 -10.50 17.93
CA PRO A 16 7.24 -10.11 17.41
C PRO A 16 7.70 -10.95 16.19
N ALA A 17 7.12 -12.14 16.01
CA ALA A 17 7.39 -13.00 14.86
C ALA A 17 6.43 -12.80 13.67
N ALA A 18 5.41 -11.94 13.79
CA ALA A 18 4.47 -11.70 12.71
C ALA A 18 5.09 -10.87 11.60
N THR A 19 4.64 -11.13 10.37
CA THR A 19 4.84 -10.25 9.23
C THR A 19 3.54 -9.52 8.94
N ILE A 20 3.63 -8.22 8.70
CA ILE A 20 2.48 -7.35 8.48
C ILE A 20 2.57 -6.77 7.07
N THR A 21 1.50 -6.97 6.30
CA THR A 21 1.29 -6.27 5.03
C THR A 21 0.16 -5.27 5.23
N LEU A 22 0.39 -4.01 4.87
CA LEU A 22 -0.66 -2.99 4.87
C LEU A 22 -1.32 -2.94 3.51
N VAL A 23 -2.65 -2.98 3.48
CA VAL A 23 -3.43 -2.83 2.24
C VAL A 23 -4.38 -1.66 2.42
N GLY A 24 -4.30 -0.68 1.52
CA GLY A 24 -5.15 0.50 1.53
C GLY A 24 -5.76 0.73 0.17
N HIS A 25 -7.06 1.02 0.14
CA HIS A 25 -7.82 1.37 -1.05
C HIS A 25 -8.23 2.84 -1.02
N SER A 26 -8.23 3.51 -2.18
CA SER A 26 -8.63 4.92 -2.28
C SER A 26 -7.81 5.81 -1.34
N TYR A 27 -8.46 6.66 -0.54
CA TYR A 27 -7.83 7.41 0.55
C TYR A 27 -7.15 6.54 1.61
N GLY A 28 -7.61 5.29 1.78
CA GLY A 28 -6.96 4.31 2.65
C GLY A 28 -5.50 4.04 2.24
N SER A 29 -5.15 4.17 0.95
CA SER A 29 -3.78 4.05 0.46
C SER A 29 -2.86 5.12 1.06
N LEU A 30 -3.34 6.35 1.21
CA LEU A 30 -2.61 7.41 1.89
C LEU A 30 -2.47 7.10 3.39
N VAL A 31 -3.54 6.63 4.02
CA VAL A 31 -3.54 6.31 5.46
C VAL A 31 -2.50 5.23 5.78
N VAL A 32 -2.45 4.15 4.99
CA VAL A 32 -1.48 3.07 5.21
C VAL A 32 -0.06 3.52 4.91
N SER A 33 0.16 4.34 3.88
CA SER A 33 1.48 4.87 3.55
C SER A 33 2.01 5.81 4.65
N LEU A 34 1.17 6.72 5.14
CA LEU A 34 1.53 7.60 6.26
C LEU A 34 1.80 6.82 7.55
N ALA A 35 1.06 5.74 7.80
CA ALA A 35 1.33 4.87 8.96
C ALA A 35 2.63 4.05 8.78
N ALA A 36 3.00 3.73 7.54
CA ALA A 36 4.22 2.98 7.23
C ALA A 36 5.50 3.78 7.49
N ALA A 37 5.45 5.12 7.48
CA ALA A 37 6.60 5.98 7.72
C ALA A 37 7.30 5.68 9.06
N ASP A 38 6.53 5.50 10.12
CA ASP A 38 7.00 5.19 11.48
C ASP A 38 6.65 3.76 11.93
N ALA A 39 6.40 2.87 10.97
CA ALA A 39 6.01 1.51 11.28
C ALA A 39 7.17 0.69 11.87
N PRO A 40 6.86 -0.37 12.64
CA PRO A 40 7.86 -1.33 13.08
C PRO A 40 8.40 -2.19 11.90
N PRO A 41 9.53 -2.88 12.06
CA PRO A 41 10.15 -3.68 10.99
C PRO A 41 9.29 -4.86 10.53
N GLN A 42 8.31 -5.29 11.32
CA GLN A 42 7.33 -6.30 10.95
C GLN A 42 6.47 -5.87 9.75
N VAL A 43 6.31 -4.56 9.51
CA VAL A 43 5.64 -4.07 8.31
C VAL A 43 6.61 -4.12 7.13
N SER A 44 6.47 -5.13 6.28
CA SER A 44 7.39 -5.40 5.17
C SER A 44 6.89 -4.92 3.80
N ASP A 45 5.58 -4.80 3.66
CA ASP A 45 4.90 -4.53 2.39
C ASP A 45 3.76 -3.52 2.59
N VAL A 46 3.64 -2.58 1.67
CA VAL A 46 2.54 -1.62 1.57
C VAL A 46 1.89 -1.79 0.20
N VAL A 47 0.57 -1.96 0.16
CA VAL A 47 -0.22 -2.15 -1.04
C VAL A 47 -1.23 -1.00 -1.17
N SER A 48 -1.17 -0.30 -2.30
CA SER A 48 -2.09 0.78 -2.69
C SER A 48 -3.00 0.32 -3.82
N LEU A 49 -4.31 0.42 -3.65
CA LEU A 49 -5.33 0.08 -4.66
C LEU A 49 -6.15 1.33 -5.00
N GLY A 50 -6.03 1.85 -6.22
CA GLY A 50 -6.70 3.09 -6.61
C GLY A 50 -6.33 4.30 -5.74
N GLY A 51 -5.07 4.37 -5.30
CA GLY A 51 -4.64 5.33 -4.29
C GLY A 51 -4.50 6.76 -4.82
N VAL A 52 -5.00 7.74 -4.04
CA VAL A 52 -4.87 9.18 -4.34
C VAL A 52 -3.48 9.75 -4.04
N GLY A 53 -2.65 9.03 -3.28
CA GLY A 53 -1.35 9.50 -2.84
C GLY A 53 -0.69 8.60 -1.78
N ALA A 54 0.60 8.83 -1.55
CA ALA A 54 1.42 8.12 -0.57
C ALA A 54 2.00 9.02 0.55
N GLY A 55 1.84 10.34 0.46
CA GLY A 55 2.50 11.29 1.37
C GLY A 55 4.00 11.49 1.11
N VAL A 56 4.54 10.80 0.10
CA VAL A 56 5.93 10.85 -0.39
C VAL A 56 5.93 10.96 -1.93
N GLN A 57 7.04 11.38 -2.52
CA GLN A 57 7.16 11.53 -3.99
C GLN A 57 7.64 10.25 -4.68
N HIS A 58 8.40 9.43 -3.98
CA HIS A 58 8.93 8.17 -4.48
C HIS A 58 8.76 7.04 -3.44
N ALA A 59 8.62 5.81 -3.92
CA ALA A 59 8.40 4.64 -3.08
C ALA A 59 9.59 4.34 -2.14
N ASP A 60 10.81 4.70 -2.54
CA ASP A 60 12.05 4.51 -1.78
C ASP A 60 12.26 5.57 -0.67
N GLU A 61 11.44 6.62 -0.64
CA GLU A 61 11.41 7.59 0.46
C GLU A 61 10.76 7.02 1.72
N LEU A 62 10.04 5.89 1.63
CA LEU A 62 9.49 5.21 2.80
C LEU A 62 10.62 4.51 3.58
N PRO A 63 10.79 4.83 4.89
CA PRO A 63 11.82 4.21 5.71
C PRO A 63 11.70 2.68 5.76
N GLY A 64 12.76 2.01 6.21
CA GLY A 64 12.73 0.59 6.55
C GLY A 64 12.79 -0.39 5.37
N GLY A 65 13.12 0.07 4.15
CA GLY A 65 13.34 -0.80 2.99
C GLY A 65 12.10 -1.59 2.57
N ARG A 66 10.91 -1.03 2.84
CA ARG A 66 9.61 -1.67 2.63
C ARG A 66 9.30 -1.74 1.14
N ARG A 67 8.71 -2.84 0.70
CA ARG A 67 8.22 -2.93 -0.69
C ARG A 67 6.91 -2.18 -0.81
N PHE A 68 6.83 -1.32 -1.81
CA PHE A 68 5.58 -0.66 -2.18
C PHE A 68 5.00 -1.29 -3.44
N TRP A 69 3.72 -1.65 -3.38
CA TRP A 69 2.96 -2.21 -4.48
C TRP A 69 1.77 -1.30 -4.82
N ALA A 70 1.47 -1.15 -6.10
CA ALA A 70 0.36 -0.30 -6.54
C ALA A 70 -0.45 -0.94 -7.65
N ALA A 71 -1.77 -0.89 -7.52
CA ALA A 71 -2.73 -1.16 -8.58
C ALA A 71 -3.50 0.13 -8.89
N GLU A 72 -3.51 0.54 -10.16
CA GLU A 72 -4.37 1.61 -10.66
C GLU A 72 -4.99 1.12 -11.98
N ALA A 73 -6.30 0.85 -11.98
CA ALA A 73 -7.00 0.31 -13.13
C ALA A 73 -7.25 1.41 -14.16
N PRO A 74 -7.14 1.15 -15.48
CA PRO A 74 -7.47 2.13 -16.51
C PRO A 74 -8.92 2.63 -16.46
N THR A 75 -9.82 1.82 -15.90
CA THR A 75 -11.24 2.11 -15.69
C THR A 75 -11.49 2.94 -14.42
N ASP A 76 -10.49 3.11 -13.57
CA ASP A 76 -10.61 3.89 -12.34
C ASP A 76 -10.69 5.40 -12.67
N TRP A 77 -11.68 6.07 -12.09
CA TRP A 77 -11.88 7.51 -12.25
C TRP A 77 -10.87 8.31 -11.42
N ILE A 78 -10.22 7.70 -10.42
CA ILE A 78 -9.24 8.38 -9.55
C ILE A 78 -8.06 8.96 -10.33
N ARG A 79 -7.80 8.43 -11.53
CA ARG A 79 -6.82 8.98 -12.47
C ARG A 79 -7.11 10.43 -12.90
N TRP A 80 -8.35 10.89 -12.73
CA TRP A 80 -8.80 12.24 -13.07
C TRP A 80 -8.88 13.17 -11.87
N VAL A 81 -8.66 12.66 -10.65
CA VAL A 81 -8.61 13.50 -9.46
C VAL A 81 -7.34 14.35 -9.53
N PRO A 82 -7.45 15.69 -9.54
CA PRO A 82 -6.29 16.56 -9.48
C PRO A 82 -5.48 16.27 -8.21
N PRO A 83 -4.17 16.53 -8.19
CA PRO A 83 -3.38 16.42 -6.97
C PRO A 83 -3.92 17.42 -5.94
N ALA A 84 -4.77 16.93 -5.04
CA ALA A 84 -5.29 17.75 -3.95
C ALA A 84 -4.24 17.80 -2.81
N ARG A 85 -4.32 18.83 -1.98
CA ARG A 85 -3.49 18.99 -0.79
C ARG A 85 -4.43 19.02 0.41
N LEU A 86 -4.13 18.26 1.46
CA LEU A 86 -4.65 18.62 2.77
C LEU A 86 -3.80 19.77 3.32
N PRO A 87 -4.36 20.71 4.09
CA PRO A 87 -3.56 21.72 4.78
C PRO A 87 -2.47 21.03 5.63
N GLY A 88 -1.21 21.22 5.26
CA GLY A 88 -0.04 20.65 5.95
C GLY A 88 0.43 19.26 5.48
N VAL A 89 -0.30 18.55 4.62
CA VAL A 89 0.15 17.26 4.04
C VAL A 89 -0.23 17.22 2.56
N GLY A 90 0.77 17.36 1.67
CA GLY A 90 0.57 17.02 0.26
C GLY A 90 0.32 15.52 0.14
N TYR A 91 -0.61 15.09 -0.72
CA TYR A 91 -0.85 13.67 -0.95
C TYR A 91 0.38 12.93 -1.51
N GLY A 92 1.44 13.64 -1.88
CA GLY A 92 2.57 13.06 -2.58
C GLY A 92 2.21 12.73 -4.02
N ARG A 93 3.03 11.91 -4.67
CA ARG A 93 2.72 11.38 -6.00
C ARG A 93 1.73 10.23 -5.88
N ARG A 94 0.89 10.04 -6.90
CA ARG A 94 -0.03 8.89 -6.96
C ARG A 94 0.77 7.60 -7.04
N PRO A 95 0.44 6.57 -6.24
CA PRO A 95 1.19 5.31 -6.28
C PRO A 95 1.14 4.57 -7.61
N GLY A 96 0.09 4.76 -8.41
CA GLY A 96 -0.04 4.18 -9.75
C GLY A 96 0.78 4.89 -10.84
N ASP A 97 1.34 6.08 -10.56
CA ASP A 97 2.23 6.76 -11.48
C ASP A 97 3.57 5.99 -11.57
N PRO A 98 4.03 5.57 -12.78
CA PRO A 98 5.29 4.87 -12.93
C PRO A 98 6.50 5.60 -12.31
N ALA A 99 6.50 6.94 -12.31
CA ALA A 99 7.58 7.72 -11.72
C ALA A 99 7.58 7.72 -10.17
N PHE A 100 6.53 7.20 -9.54
CA PHE A 100 6.53 6.90 -8.11
C PHE A 100 7.45 5.72 -7.77
N GLY A 101 7.63 4.77 -8.69
CA GLY A 101 8.52 3.62 -8.47
C GLY A 101 7.92 2.49 -7.63
N ALA A 102 6.59 2.44 -7.46
CA ALA A 102 5.94 1.26 -6.88
C ALA A 102 6.03 0.06 -7.84
N ARG A 103 6.00 -1.14 -7.25
CA ARG A 103 5.87 -2.40 -7.99
C ARG A 103 4.43 -2.52 -8.51
N PRO A 104 4.20 -2.58 -9.83
CA PRO A 104 2.85 -2.61 -10.38
C PRO A 104 2.17 -3.95 -10.06
N LEU A 105 0.88 -3.89 -9.74
CA LEU A 105 0.00 -5.04 -9.62
C LEU A 105 -0.94 -5.12 -10.84
N PRO A 106 -1.27 -6.32 -11.33
CA PRO A 106 -2.15 -6.48 -12.48
C PRO A 106 -3.58 -6.04 -12.13
N THR A 107 -4.25 -5.39 -13.07
CA THR A 107 -5.63 -4.87 -12.93
C THR A 107 -6.64 -5.53 -13.87
N GLY A 108 -6.27 -6.67 -14.46
CA GLY A 108 -7.19 -7.47 -15.27
C GLY A 108 -8.43 -7.86 -14.49
N GLY A 109 -9.61 -7.61 -15.06
CA GLY A 109 -10.90 -7.88 -14.41
C GLY A 109 -11.30 -6.88 -13.31
N VAL A 110 -10.59 -5.75 -13.16
CA VAL A 110 -11.01 -4.65 -12.29
C VAL A 110 -11.93 -3.71 -13.06
N ASP A 111 -13.13 -3.49 -12.54
CA ASP A 111 -14.07 -2.49 -13.04
C ASP A 111 -14.26 -1.36 -12.03
N GLY A 112 -14.13 -0.12 -12.51
CA GLY A 112 -14.21 1.10 -11.70
C GLY A 112 -13.24 1.15 -10.52
N HIS A 113 -13.58 2.02 -9.58
CA HIS A 113 -12.73 2.30 -8.41
C HIS A 113 -12.82 1.21 -7.34
N ASP A 114 -13.96 0.54 -7.22
CA ASP A 114 -14.22 -0.41 -6.13
C ASP A 114 -13.91 -1.87 -6.52
N GLY A 115 -13.45 -2.10 -7.76
CA GLY A 115 -13.31 -3.45 -8.34
C GLY A 115 -12.05 -4.23 -7.92
N TYR A 116 -11.07 -3.61 -7.25
CA TYR A 116 -9.73 -4.21 -7.06
C TYR A 116 -9.69 -5.51 -6.26
N LEU A 117 -10.68 -5.76 -5.41
CA LEU A 117 -10.73 -6.97 -4.57
C LEU A 117 -11.94 -7.87 -4.91
N VAL A 118 -12.58 -7.63 -6.06
CA VAL A 118 -13.67 -8.49 -6.53
C VAL A 118 -13.12 -9.88 -6.88
N PRO A 119 -13.82 -10.97 -6.49
CA PRO A 119 -13.44 -12.33 -6.86
C PRO A 119 -13.24 -12.48 -8.37
N GLY A 120 -12.15 -13.14 -8.76
CA GLY A 120 -11.79 -13.33 -10.17
C GLY A 120 -10.94 -12.21 -10.78
N SER A 121 -10.77 -11.06 -10.10
CA SER A 121 -9.83 -10.03 -10.53
C SER A 121 -8.38 -10.49 -10.37
N ALA A 122 -7.52 -10.11 -11.30
CA ALA A 122 -6.08 -10.36 -11.23
C ALA A 122 -5.46 -9.61 -10.03
N THR A 123 -6.00 -8.45 -9.66
CA THR A 123 -5.52 -7.69 -8.50
C THR A 123 -5.71 -8.46 -7.20
N LEU A 124 -6.89 -9.05 -6.96
CA LEU A 124 -7.12 -9.84 -5.75
C LEU A 124 -6.11 -10.99 -5.61
N ALA A 125 -5.88 -11.73 -6.70
CA ALA A 125 -4.91 -12.82 -6.72
C ALA A 125 -3.48 -12.33 -6.42
N ALA A 126 -3.09 -11.19 -7.00
CA ALA A 126 -1.78 -10.61 -6.78
C ALA A 126 -1.59 -10.08 -5.34
N VAL A 127 -2.60 -9.43 -4.76
CA VAL A 127 -2.57 -8.97 -3.35
C VAL A 127 -2.44 -10.18 -2.41
N ALA A 128 -3.19 -11.25 -2.66
CA ALA A 128 -3.05 -12.48 -1.89
C ALA A 128 -1.63 -13.05 -1.97
N ALA A 129 -1.01 -13.07 -3.16
CA ALA A 129 0.37 -13.52 -3.33
C ALA A 129 1.38 -12.64 -2.56
N VAL A 130 1.19 -11.31 -2.52
CA VAL A 130 2.04 -10.42 -1.72
C VAL A 130 1.93 -10.77 -0.23
N VAL A 131 0.71 -10.91 0.29
CA VAL A 131 0.47 -11.22 1.71
C VAL A 131 1.05 -12.58 2.09
N LEU A 132 0.82 -13.62 1.28
CA LEU A 132 1.29 -14.97 1.55
C LEU A 132 2.82 -15.07 1.48
N SER A 133 3.44 -14.47 0.45
CA SER A 133 4.91 -14.47 0.31
C SER A 133 5.63 -13.66 1.38
N ALA A 134 4.94 -12.74 2.07
CA ALA A 134 5.53 -11.96 3.14
C ALA A 134 5.97 -12.85 4.32
N GLY A 135 5.13 -13.81 4.69
CA GLY A 135 5.43 -14.78 5.74
C GLY A 135 6.61 -15.70 5.39
N ASP A 136 6.65 -16.22 4.16
CA ASP A 136 7.72 -17.11 3.71
C ASP A 136 9.09 -16.44 3.75
N ARG A 137 9.15 -15.17 3.33
CA ARG A 137 10.40 -14.38 3.34
C ARG A 137 10.90 -14.08 4.75
N ALA A 138 10.00 -13.83 5.70
CA ALA A 138 10.38 -13.63 7.10
C ALA A 138 10.91 -14.93 7.74
N GLY A 139 10.45 -16.10 7.27
CA GLY A 139 11.00 -17.40 7.66
C GLY A 139 12.39 -17.67 7.08
N SER A 140 12.66 -17.23 5.85
CA SER A 140 13.97 -17.42 5.19
C SER A 140 15.08 -16.49 5.69
N ALA A 141 14.74 -15.40 6.38
CA ALA A 141 15.70 -14.42 6.91
C ALA A 141 16.10 -14.70 8.38
N ARG A 142 15.61 -15.79 8.97
CA ARG A 142 15.91 -16.26 10.33
C ARG A 142 16.82 -17.49 10.27
#